data_AF-A0A661DCF7-F1
#
_entry.id   AF-A0A661DCF7-F1
#
_cell.length_a   1.000
_cell.length_b   1.000
_cell.length_c   1.000
_cell.angle_alpha   90.00
_cell.angle_beta   90.00
_cell.angle_gamma   90.00
#
_symmetry.space_group_name_H-M   'P 1'
#
loop_
_entity.id
_entity.type
_entity.pdbx_description
1 polymer ?
#
loop_
_entity_poly.entity_id
_entity_poly.type
_entity_poly.pdbx_seq_one_letter_code
_entity_poly.pdbx_strand_id
1 'polypeptide(L)'
;MKVTDLLFNPLYETVIVDEDDNILSEAAIRQFKRKGKEIIKKYRCTAGPKKGRLASSPNDCSKRKDPKKVRQGRKTMRSKKGVIKRKGLITKKTSISKIVARMNARLMGRA
;
A
#
# COMPACT_ATOMS: atom_id res chain seq x y z
N MET A 1 -20.93 -8.04 -4.61
CA MET A 1 -20.73 -9.21 -3.74
C MET A 1 -21.54 -10.35 -4.33
N LYS A 2 -20.93 -11.14 -5.22
CA LYS A 2 -21.52 -12.41 -5.67
C LYS A 2 -20.58 -13.49 -5.18
N VAL A 3 -21.14 -14.41 -4.40
CA VAL A 3 -20.45 -15.52 -3.73
C VAL A 3 -20.85 -16.77 -4.48
N THR A 4 -20.01 -17.24 -5.40
CA THR A 4 -20.14 -18.47 -6.20
C THR A 4 -18.73 -18.76 -6.73
N ASP A 5 -18.04 -19.89 -6.52
CA ASP A 5 -18.47 -21.26 -6.27
C ASP A 5 -17.49 -21.97 -5.31
N LEU A 6 -18.03 -22.84 -4.45
CA LEU A 6 -17.27 -23.77 -3.62
C LEU A 6 -17.11 -25.09 -4.37
N LEU A 7 -15.96 -25.31 -5.00
CA LEU A 7 -15.52 -26.65 -5.39
C LEU A 7 -14.65 -27.23 -4.28
N PHE A 8 -15.27 -28.06 -3.45
CA PHE A 8 -14.64 -28.75 -2.33
C PHE A 8 -13.61 -29.76 -2.83
N ASN A 9 -12.33 -29.40 -2.73
CA ASN A 9 -11.21 -30.31 -2.95
C ASN A 9 -10.35 -30.30 -1.67
N PRO A 10 -10.22 -31.42 -0.94
CA PRO A 10 -9.69 -31.45 0.43
C PRO A 10 -8.16 -31.23 0.56
N LEU A 11 -7.49 -30.77 -0.50
CA LEU A 11 -6.03 -30.57 -0.56
C LEU A 11 -5.60 -29.12 -0.80
N TYR A 12 -6.48 -28.12 -0.72
CA TYR A 12 -6.07 -26.72 -0.82
C TYR A 12 -6.41 -25.92 0.43
N GLU A 13 -5.41 -25.18 0.91
CA GLU A 13 -5.53 -24.13 1.90
C GLU A 13 -6.47 -23.04 1.36
N THR A 14 -7.46 -22.59 2.14
CA THR A 14 -8.36 -21.51 1.72
C THR A 14 -7.60 -20.21 1.60
N VAL A 15 -7.16 -19.85 0.38
CA VAL A 15 -6.48 -18.58 0.12
C VAL A 15 -7.53 -17.51 -0.21
N ILE A 16 -7.49 -16.39 0.51
CA ILE A 16 -8.34 -15.23 0.23
C ILE A 16 -7.72 -14.48 -0.96
N VAL A 17 -8.48 -14.38 -2.05
CA VAL A 17 -8.05 -13.78 -3.30
C VAL A 17 -8.87 -12.52 -3.61
N ASP A 18 -8.23 -11.47 -4.12
CA ASP A 18 -8.91 -10.26 -4.60
C ASP A 18 -9.56 -10.46 -5.98
N GLU A 19 -10.46 -9.56 -6.41
CA GLU A 19 -11.05 -9.51 -7.77
C GLU A 19 -10.01 -9.52 -8.91
N ASP A 20 -8.74 -9.21 -8.62
CA ASP A 20 -7.60 -9.21 -9.55
C ASP A 20 -6.66 -10.43 -9.34
N ASP A 21 -7.15 -11.55 -8.80
CA ASP A 21 -6.41 -12.79 -8.51
C ASP A 21 -5.18 -12.64 -7.58
N ASN A 22 -5.13 -11.58 -6.78
CA ASN A 22 -4.02 -11.35 -5.86
C ASN A 22 -4.23 -12.06 -4.53
N ILE A 23 -3.25 -12.88 -4.13
CA ILE A 23 -3.19 -13.53 -2.81
C ILE A 23 -3.08 -12.46 -1.72
N LEU A 24 -4.14 -12.29 -0.94
CA LEU A 24 -4.10 -11.48 0.27
C LEU A 24 -3.42 -12.27 1.39
N SER A 25 -2.10 -12.16 1.47
CA SER A 25 -1.41 -12.52 2.71
C SER A 25 -1.74 -11.48 3.79
N GLU A 26 -1.81 -11.93 5.05
CA GLU A 26 -2.01 -11.11 6.26
C GLU A 26 -1.02 -9.92 6.36
N ALA A 27 0.07 -9.98 5.58
CA ALA A 27 1.11 -8.98 5.47
C ALA A 27 0.72 -7.71 4.67
N ALA A 28 -0.44 -7.64 4.01
CA ALA A 28 -0.82 -6.53 3.14
C ALA A 28 -2.27 -6.04 3.36
N ILE A 29 -2.42 -4.77 3.78
CA ILE A 29 -3.74 -4.15 3.97
C ILE A 29 -4.08 -3.28 2.75
N ARG A 30 -5.28 -3.44 2.19
CA ARG A 30 -5.77 -2.58 1.09
C ARG A 30 -5.89 -1.12 1.55
N GLN A 31 -5.45 -0.18 0.72
CA GLN A 31 -5.53 1.26 0.96
C GLN A 31 -5.73 2.03 -0.35
N PHE A 32 -6.56 3.06 -0.32
CA PHE A 32 -6.71 3.99 -1.43
C PHE A 32 -5.68 5.12 -1.35
N LYS A 33 -5.17 5.52 -2.52
CA LYS A 33 -4.28 6.67 -2.68
C LYS A 33 -4.74 7.53 -3.86
N ARG A 34 -4.77 8.85 -3.67
CA ARG A 34 -4.94 9.81 -4.77
C ARG A 34 -3.64 9.99 -5.54
N LYS A 35 -3.69 9.85 -6.86
CA LYS A 35 -2.58 10.14 -7.80
C LYS A 35 -3.12 11.10 -8.85
N GLY A 36 -2.72 12.37 -8.76
CA GLY A 36 -3.27 13.41 -9.64
C GLY A 36 -4.77 13.58 -9.42
N LYS A 37 -5.56 13.39 -10.48
CA LYS A 37 -7.03 13.48 -10.45
C LYS A 37 -7.70 12.18 -9.98
N GLU A 38 -7.04 11.04 -10.12
CA GLU A 38 -7.60 9.70 -9.91
C GLU A 38 -7.35 9.15 -8.49
N ILE A 39 -8.20 8.20 -8.08
CA ILE A 39 -8.06 7.42 -6.85
C ILE A 39 -7.72 5.98 -7.24
N ILE A 40 -6.55 5.52 -6.78
CA ILE A 40 -5.98 4.21 -7.15
C ILE A 40 -5.91 3.31 -5.92
N LYS A 41 -6.22 2.03 -6.11
CA LYS A 41 -6.03 0.96 -5.11
C LYS A 41 -4.54 0.67 -4.93
N LYS A 42 -4.08 0.58 -3.68
CA LYS A 42 -2.72 0.22 -3.27
C LYS A 42 -2.78 -0.71 -2.06
N TYR A 43 -1.63 -1.31 -1.74
CA TYR A 43 -1.50 -2.18 -0.59
C TYR A 43 -0.44 -1.63 0.36
N ARG A 44 -0.77 -1.50 1.64
CA ARG A 44 0.20 -1.12 2.67
C ARG A 44 0.78 -2.37 3.30
N CYS A 45 2.09 -2.53 3.17
CA CYS A 45 2.81 -3.66 3.76
C CYS A 45 2.87 -3.51 5.29
N THR A 46 2.33 -4.47 6.03
CA THR A 46 2.36 -4.54 7.50
C THR A 46 3.59 -5.28 8.01
N ALA A 47 4.06 -6.28 7.25
CA ALA A 47 5.21 -7.13 7.57
C ALA A 47 6.28 -7.13 6.46
N GLY A 48 7.45 -7.70 6.76
CA GLY A 48 8.52 -7.94 5.80
C GLY A 48 9.46 -6.74 5.50
N PRO A 49 10.38 -6.90 4.52
CA PRO A 49 11.46 -5.94 4.26
C PRO A 49 10.96 -4.58 3.77
N LYS A 50 9.74 -4.50 3.22
CA LYS A 50 9.08 -3.27 2.77
C LYS A 50 7.97 -2.79 3.70
N LYS A 51 7.96 -3.23 4.97
CA LYS A 51 7.03 -2.74 6.00
C LYS A 51 6.85 -1.21 5.97
N GLY A 52 5.61 -0.77 6.00
CA GLY A 52 5.18 0.62 5.98
C GLY A 52 5.07 1.26 4.58
N ARG A 53 5.54 0.59 3.52
CA ARG A 53 5.46 1.08 2.13
C ARG A 53 4.08 0.80 1.52
N LEU A 54 3.62 1.72 0.66
CA LEU A 54 2.52 1.47 -0.27
C LEU A 54 3.05 0.83 -1.55
N ALA A 55 2.63 -0.40 -1.81
CA ALA A 55 2.96 -1.20 -2.99
C ALA A 55 1.78 -1.25 -3.97
N SER A 56 2.07 -1.63 -5.22
CA SER A 56 1.05 -1.79 -6.27
C SER A 56 0.34 -3.13 -6.17
N SER A 57 1.07 -4.20 -5.86
CA SER A 57 0.52 -5.54 -5.59
C SER A 57 0.90 -6.02 -4.19
N PRO A 58 0.18 -7.00 -3.61
CA PRO A 58 0.53 -7.59 -2.31
C PRO A 58 1.89 -8.31 -2.33
N ASN A 59 2.17 -9.06 -3.40
CA ASN A 59 3.42 -9.80 -3.59
C ASN A 59 4.67 -8.91 -3.56
N ASP A 60 4.53 -7.64 -3.93
CA ASP A 60 5.62 -6.69 -3.87
C ASP A 60 6.10 -6.38 -2.44
N CYS A 61 5.32 -6.68 -1.40
CA CYS A 61 5.68 -6.44 0.00
C CYS A 61 6.81 -7.35 0.49
N SER A 62 6.82 -8.63 0.07
CA SER A 62 7.80 -9.63 0.48
C SER A 62 9.13 -9.51 -0.27
N LYS A 63 9.12 -8.87 -1.45
CA LYS A 63 10.33 -8.66 -2.26
C LYS A 63 11.36 -7.79 -1.52
N ARG A 64 12.63 -8.20 -1.55
CA ARG A 64 13.75 -7.42 -1.01
C ARG A 64 13.87 -6.05 -1.70
N LYS A 65 14.43 -5.07 -1.00
CA LYS A 65 14.74 -3.74 -1.56
C LYS A 65 16.03 -3.79 -2.38
N ASP A 66 16.01 -3.21 -3.58
CA ASP A 66 17.20 -3.12 -4.43
C ASP A 66 18.34 -2.35 -3.72
N PRO A 67 19.52 -2.94 -3.50
CA PRO A 67 20.59 -2.32 -2.71
C PRO A 67 21.12 -1.04 -3.35
N LYS A 68 21.20 -0.99 -4.69
CA LYS A 68 21.62 0.20 -5.45
C LYS A 68 20.69 1.39 -5.19
N LYS A 69 19.38 1.17 -5.24
CA LYS A 69 18.37 2.22 -4.99
C LYS A 69 18.39 2.69 -3.52
N VAL A 70 18.63 1.78 -2.58
CA VAL A 70 18.77 2.14 -1.16
C VAL A 70 19.99 3.04 -0.94
N ARG A 71 21.15 2.69 -1.51
CA ARG A 71 22.36 3.52 -1.42
C ARG A 71 22.15 4.90 -2.03
N GLN A 72 21.59 4.96 -3.23
CA GLN A 72 21.31 6.23 -3.90
C GLN A 72 20.29 7.07 -3.12
N GLY A 73 19.22 6.45 -2.61
CA GLY A 73 18.23 7.12 -1.77
C GLY A 73 18.85 7.74 -0.52
N ARG A 74 19.77 7.04 0.16
CA ARG A 74 20.50 7.59 1.31
C ARG A 74 21.34 8.81 0.92
N LYS A 75 22.03 8.77 -0.22
CA LYS A 75 22.79 9.92 -0.75
C LYS A 75 21.86 11.11 -1.02
N THR A 76 20.76 10.90 -1.72
CA THR A 76 19.79 11.96 -2.04
C THR A 76 19.15 12.57 -0.79
N MET A 77 18.82 11.75 0.23
CA MET A 77 18.26 12.23 1.49
C MET A 77 19.22 13.15 2.24
N ARG A 78 20.53 12.85 2.21
CA ARG A 78 21.56 13.72 2.80
C ARG A 78 21.63 15.05 2.06
N SER A 79 21.73 15.03 0.74
CA SER A 79 21.86 16.25 -0.07
C SER A 79 20.61 17.13 -0.07
N LYS A 80 19.40 16.55 0.00
CA LYS A 80 18.12 17.28 -0.13
C LYS A 80 17.36 17.46 1.18
N LYS A 81 17.97 17.19 2.34
CA LYS A 81 17.32 17.23 3.67
C LYS A 81 16.55 18.54 3.91
N GLY A 82 17.15 19.70 3.63
CA GLY A 82 16.53 21.00 3.83
C GLY A 82 15.29 21.23 2.95
N VAL A 83 15.38 20.88 1.67
CA VAL A 83 14.25 21.00 0.72
C VAL A 83 13.11 20.06 1.11
N ILE A 84 13.42 18.83 1.51
CA ILE A 84 12.43 17.85 1.96
C ILE A 84 11.71 18.38 3.21
N LYS A 85 12.44 18.95 4.18
CA LYS A 85 11.83 19.54 5.39
C LYS A 85 10.87 20.67 5.02
N ARG A 86 11.31 21.62 4.19
CA ARG A 86 10.48 22.76 3.76
C ARG A 86 9.21 22.31 3.04
N LYS A 87 9.35 21.44 2.03
CA LYS A 87 8.20 20.94 1.25
C LYS A 87 7.27 20.08 2.11
N GLY A 88 7.82 19.27 3.03
CA GLY A 88 7.02 18.48 3.96
C GLY A 88 6.13 19.33 4.87
N LEU A 89 6.64 20.48 5.35
CA LEU A 89 5.83 21.42 6.13
C LEU A 89 4.70 22.03 5.30
N ILE A 90 4.98 22.40 4.04
CA ILE A 90 3.96 22.95 3.13
C ILE A 90 2.87 21.90 2.83
N THR A 91 3.26 20.67 2.46
CA THR A 91 2.31 19.60 2.14
C THR A 91 1.44 19.20 3.33
N LYS A 92 1.94 19.32 4.58
CA LYS A 92 1.14 19.04 5.78
C LYS A 92 0.08 20.10 6.06
N LYS A 93 0.29 21.35 5.62
CA LYS A 93 -0.68 22.45 5.80
C LYS A 93 -1.91 22.26 4.92
N THR A 94 -1.75 21.67 3.73
CA THR A 94 -2.87 21.40 2.83
C THR A 94 -3.43 20.00 3.08
N SER A 95 -4.73 19.91 3.42
CA SER A 95 -5.35 18.60 3.69
C SER A 95 -5.42 17.76 2.40
N ILE A 96 -4.86 16.55 2.45
CA ILE A 96 -5.02 15.53 1.41
C ILE A 96 -6.50 15.14 1.36
N SER A 97 -7.06 14.97 0.16
CA SER A 97 -8.49 14.74 -0.09
C SER A 97 -9.25 13.98 1.01
N LYS A 98 -10.27 14.63 1.61
CA LYS A 98 -11.19 14.04 2.61
C LYS A 98 -11.85 12.74 2.13
N ILE A 99 -12.06 12.62 0.81
CA ILE A 99 -12.64 11.43 0.16
C ILE A 99 -11.77 10.18 0.38
N VAL A 100 -10.46 10.27 0.19
CA VAL A 100 -9.55 9.14 0.39
C VAL A 100 -9.49 8.73 1.85
N ALA A 101 -9.50 9.70 2.77
CA ALA A 101 -9.57 9.41 4.20
C ALA A 101 -10.86 8.65 4.56
N ARG A 102 -12.00 9.08 4.03
CA ARG A 102 -13.29 8.39 4.22
C ARG A 102 -13.28 6.97 3.62
N MET A 103 -12.74 6.80 2.42
CA MET A 103 -12.62 5.49 1.79
C MET A 103 -11.74 4.54 2.61
N ASN A 104 -10.61 5.04 3.14
CA ASN A 104 -9.73 4.24 3.99
C ASN A 104 -10.35 3.95 5.37
N ALA A 105 -11.14 4.86 5.93
CA ALA A 105 -11.87 4.62 7.18
C ALA A 105 -12.92 3.50 7.02
N ARG A 106 -13.66 3.50 5.90
CA ARG A 106 -14.60 2.43 5.54
C ARG A 106 -13.90 1.08 5.40
N LEU A 107 -12.74 1.03 4.76
CA LEU A 107 -11.95 -0.21 4.66
C LEU A 107 -11.50 -0.76 6.03
N MET A 108 -11.33 0.10 7.03
CA MET A 108 -10.94 -0.30 8.38
C MET A 108 -12.13 -0.54 9.32
N GLY A 109 -13.38 -0.44 8.83
CA GLY A 109 -14.59 -0.60 9.66
C GLY A 109 -14.78 0.49 10.72
N ARG A 110 -14.18 1.67 10.54
CA ARG A 110 -14.23 2.80 11.48
C ARG A 110 -15.29 3.85 11.12
N ALA A 111 -16.13 3.56 10.14
CA ALA A 111 -17.02 4.51 9.48
C ALA A 111 -18.48 4.13 9.69
#